data_AF-A0A6A5GP57-F1
#
_entry.id   AF-A0A6A5GP57-F1
#
_cell.length_a   1.000
_cell.length_b   1.000
_cell.length_c   1.000
_cell.angle_alpha   90.00
_cell.angle_beta   90.00
_cell.angle_gamma   90.00
#
_symmetry.space_group_name_H-M   'P 1'
#
loop_
_entity.id
_entity.type
_entity.pdbx_description
1 polymer ?
#
loop_
_entity_poly.entity_id
_entity_poly.type
_entity_poly.pdbx_seq_one_letter_code
_entity_poly.pdbx_strand_id
1 'polypeptide(L)'
;MSRFPLLRLPTLPLLDCIQYLKVFEIIDFSLLSKRTKALVSLVNWNHPDIHANFYENSKLCLKFPNDPGLQWILDFRVELDDELDHTSREIDGNQFPSYIDSALHGPKAFHYLTFPNDEHFETMRKMAEHVSVIFRTPIASLSTHRLNDQLTMSIVKWLSKIQPSVVDLDIDTTDDITAPTLLFILDNIKMTDHFDLDLKMNTPDFEYHKGIDIPSVILSHSHWITLDSILNSSYRVLVLDESNLTLHDINTLLKCWLKGSNPQLEYCSVRRSMKGKAIENDIDEAFRIITKDLEIREHVENEKRTMQIWKRVQKSRVTIVDPSLVTGPNSLLNLAELTTRNLEEYIGEMDHPTTTEKALEFVATYGLLANERECEQDWCSQYMSLVKDSSKKNDMLVWRCSTCKSDGMSSKVSIRENSFFEGLRIPLQKVLYIAADWIENPTKTAKDSAAYFETSENTISDYHEWFRDMTQQWWEREAGMNKNIMLGGPGTIVEIDESAMYKAKYHRGHMLRRPTIWIFGMLERGTGKAAMFVTWPAPQTYEMKQPVEELAQEGKITVEQFSLSQR
;
A
#
# COMPACT_ATOMS: atom_id res chain seq x y z
N MET A 1 -1.87 -35.80 -16.75
CA MET A 1 -0.88 -35.28 -17.71
C MET A 1 0.52 -35.69 -17.27
N SER A 2 1.41 -36.09 -18.19
CA SER A 2 2.82 -36.40 -17.86
C SER A 2 3.57 -35.11 -17.50
N ARG A 3 4.34 -35.13 -16.40
CA ARG A 3 5.14 -33.96 -15.95
C ARG A 3 6.23 -33.63 -16.97
N PHE A 4 6.33 -32.37 -17.40
CA PHE A 4 7.39 -31.89 -18.29
C PHE A 4 8.75 -31.92 -17.58
N PRO A 5 9.78 -32.63 -18.10
CA PRO A 5 11.03 -32.82 -17.38
C PRO A 5 12.00 -31.64 -17.61
N LEU A 6 11.66 -30.45 -17.08
CA LEU A 6 12.40 -29.20 -17.26
C LEU A 6 13.92 -29.37 -17.06
N LEU A 7 14.35 -30.02 -15.97
CA LEU A 7 15.77 -30.20 -15.61
C LEU A 7 16.54 -31.20 -16.50
N ARG A 8 15.87 -31.86 -17.45
CA ARG A 8 16.50 -32.75 -18.44
C ARG A 8 16.75 -32.06 -19.79
N LEU A 9 16.32 -30.81 -19.95
CA LEU A 9 16.61 -30.03 -21.15
C LEU A 9 18.12 -29.72 -21.24
N PRO A 10 18.66 -29.59 -22.46
CA PRO A 10 19.98 -29.00 -22.67
C PRO A 10 20.05 -27.58 -22.09
N THR A 11 21.25 -27.12 -21.74
CA THR A 11 21.45 -25.88 -20.98
C THR A 11 20.80 -24.65 -21.62
N LEU A 12 20.96 -24.44 -22.93
CA LEU A 12 20.42 -23.25 -23.60
C LEU A 12 18.86 -23.20 -23.55
N PRO A 13 18.12 -24.24 -24.02
CA PRO A 13 16.67 -24.30 -23.84
C PRO A 13 16.21 -24.19 -22.39
N LEU A 14 16.99 -24.73 -21.44
CA LEU A 14 16.65 -24.63 -20.02
C LEU A 14 16.72 -23.18 -19.52
N LEU A 15 17.79 -22.44 -19.85
CA LEU A 15 17.90 -21.03 -19.51
C LEU A 15 16.80 -20.20 -20.18
N ASP A 16 16.46 -20.54 -21.43
CA ASP A 16 15.34 -19.92 -22.15
C ASP A 16 13.98 -20.21 -21.55
N CYS A 17 13.78 -21.33 -20.86
CA CYS A 17 12.56 -21.57 -20.09
C CYS A 17 12.55 -20.79 -18.78
N ILE A 18 13.71 -20.71 -18.09
CA ILE A 18 13.83 -20.05 -16.78
C ILE A 18 13.55 -18.53 -16.91
N GLN A 19 13.95 -17.88 -17.99
CA GLN A 19 13.69 -16.43 -18.21
C GLN A 19 12.20 -16.06 -18.29
N TYR A 20 11.29 -17.01 -18.56
CA TYR A 20 9.84 -16.76 -18.61
C TYR A 20 9.13 -16.97 -17.27
N LEU A 21 9.85 -17.43 -16.24
CA LEU A 21 9.31 -17.53 -14.90
C LEU A 21 9.11 -16.12 -14.31
N LYS A 22 8.07 -15.96 -13.49
CA LYS A 22 7.86 -14.75 -12.69
C LYS A 22 8.95 -14.62 -11.63
N VAL A 23 9.18 -13.42 -11.10
CA VAL A 23 10.25 -13.17 -10.13
C VAL A 23 10.19 -14.10 -8.91
N PHE A 24 9.01 -14.31 -8.32
CA PHE A 24 8.88 -15.25 -7.20
C PHE A 24 9.02 -16.72 -7.61
N GLU A 25 8.64 -17.09 -8.83
CA GLU A 25 8.90 -18.45 -9.36
C GLU A 25 10.41 -18.67 -9.60
N ILE A 26 11.15 -17.62 -10.00
CA ILE A 26 12.60 -17.64 -10.13
C ILE A 26 13.25 -17.85 -8.75
N ILE A 27 12.82 -17.09 -7.74
CA ILE A 27 13.29 -17.22 -6.37
C ILE A 27 13.01 -18.65 -5.87
N ASP A 28 11.78 -19.13 -6.00
CA ASP A 28 11.38 -20.48 -5.60
C ASP A 28 12.22 -21.56 -6.27
N PHE A 29 12.38 -21.48 -7.59
CA PHE A 29 13.18 -22.43 -8.35
C PHE A 29 14.64 -22.42 -7.91
N SER A 30 15.19 -21.24 -7.62
CA SER A 30 16.57 -21.08 -7.15
C SER A 30 16.81 -21.64 -5.73
N LEU A 31 15.77 -21.70 -4.88
CA LEU A 31 15.87 -22.26 -3.53
C LEU A 31 15.86 -23.80 -3.50
N LEU A 32 15.45 -24.47 -4.59
CA LEU A 32 15.33 -25.93 -4.63
C LEU A 32 16.67 -26.68 -4.45
N SER A 33 17.79 -26.12 -4.92
CA SER A 33 19.11 -26.75 -4.80
C SER A 33 20.24 -25.80 -5.21
N LYS A 34 21.49 -26.15 -4.84
CA LYS A 34 22.69 -25.47 -5.37
C LYS A 34 22.75 -25.48 -6.90
N ARG A 35 22.25 -26.54 -7.55
CA ARG A 35 22.21 -26.66 -9.01
C ARG A 35 21.23 -25.68 -9.64
N THR A 36 20.03 -25.54 -9.09
CA THR A 36 19.02 -24.61 -9.62
C THR A 36 19.39 -23.16 -9.33
N LYS A 37 19.97 -22.86 -8.16
CA LYS A 37 20.59 -21.56 -7.87
C LYS A 37 21.64 -21.17 -8.92
N ALA A 38 22.53 -22.10 -9.25
CA ALA A 38 23.56 -21.88 -10.28
C ALA A 38 22.97 -21.72 -11.70
N LEU A 39 21.85 -22.38 -12.01
CA LEU A 39 21.18 -22.22 -13.31
C LEU A 39 20.51 -20.86 -13.43
N VAL A 40 19.77 -20.42 -12.40
CA VAL A 40 19.16 -19.09 -12.35
C VAL A 40 20.22 -18.01 -12.45
N SER A 41 21.32 -18.17 -11.72
CA SER A 41 22.43 -17.24 -11.81
C SER A 41 23.19 -17.31 -13.14
N LEU A 42 22.87 -18.19 -14.10
CA LEU A 42 23.44 -18.20 -15.46
C LEU A 42 22.59 -17.42 -16.47
N VAL A 43 21.32 -17.18 -16.17
CA VAL A 43 20.41 -16.42 -17.05
C VAL A 43 20.86 -14.96 -17.14
N ASN A 44 20.65 -14.35 -18.32
CA ASN A 44 20.95 -12.96 -18.57
C ASN A 44 19.75 -12.09 -18.19
N TRP A 45 19.66 -11.72 -16.91
CA TRP A 45 18.56 -10.93 -16.39
C TRP A 45 18.64 -9.46 -16.80
N ASN A 46 17.47 -8.79 -16.84
CA ASN A 46 17.44 -7.35 -16.65
C ASN A 46 17.73 -7.10 -15.17
N HIS A 47 18.88 -6.49 -14.87
CA HIS A 47 19.34 -6.33 -13.49
C HIS A 47 18.36 -5.45 -12.68
N PRO A 48 17.78 -5.94 -11.57
CA PRO A 48 16.90 -5.15 -10.74
C PRO A 48 17.70 -4.25 -9.80
N ASP A 49 17.18 -3.06 -9.50
CA ASP A 49 17.64 -2.29 -8.34
C ASP A 49 17.12 -2.96 -7.07
N ILE A 50 18.04 -3.28 -6.16
CA ILE A 50 17.75 -3.98 -4.90
C ILE A 50 17.83 -2.97 -3.75
N HIS A 51 16.71 -2.79 -3.04
CA HIS A 51 16.61 -1.91 -1.88
C HIS A 51 16.30 -2.74 -0.63
N ALA A 52 17.18 -2.69 0.36
CA ALA A 52 17.02 -3.39 1.63
C ALA A 52 16.67 -2.41 2.75
N ASN A 53 15.45 -2.53 3.30
CA ASN A 53 14.94 -1.64 4.34
C ASN A 53 14.72 -2.44 5.63
N PHE A 54 15.50 -2.13 6.66
CA PHE A 54 15.49 -2.83 7.94
C PHE A 54 14.74 -2.03 9.01
N TYR A 55 13.62 -2.58 9.48
CA TYR A 55 12.80 -2.06 10.58
C TYR A 55 11.86 -3.17 11.05
N GLU A 56 10.91 -2.89 11.95
CA GLU A 56 10.01 -3.92 12.50
C GLU A 56 9.35 -4.81 11.42
N ASN A 57 8.83 -4.22 10.34
CA ASN A 57 8.27 -4.94 9.19
C ASN A 57 9.12 -4.76 7.93
N SER A 58 10.38 -5.21 8.01
CA SER A 58 11.41 -5.03 6.99
C SER A 58 10.99 -5.43 5.57
N LYS A 59 11.61 -4.82 4.55
CA LYS A 59 11.31 -5.08 3.15
C LYS A 59 12.57 -5.16 2.30
N LEU A 60 12.61 -6.15 1.40
CA LEU A 60 13.57 -6.23 0.32
C LEU A 60 12.83 -6.02 -1.02
N CYS A 61 13.04 -4.87 -1.65
CA CYS A 61 12.33 -4.48 -2.87
C CYS A 61 13.22 -4.69 -4.09
N LEU A 62 12.65 -5.29 -5.13
CA LEU A 62 13.29 -5.52 -6.44
C LEU A 62 12.56 -4.71 -7.50
N LYS A 63 13.23 -3.70 -8.05
CA LYS A 63 12.68 -2.84 -9.11
C LYS A 63 13.36 -3.15 -10.43
N PHE A 64 12.61 -3.66 -11.40
CA PHE A 64 13.14 -3.97 -12.73
C PHE A 64 12.93 -2.77 -13.66
N PRO A 65 13.97 -2.30 -14.38
CA PRO A 65 13.89 -1.08 -15.18
C PRO A 65 12.91 -1.18 -16.36
N ASN A 66 12.66 -2.40 -16.86
CA ASN A 66 11.79 -2.62 -18.01
C ASN A 66 10.29 -2.67 -17.64
N ASP A 67 9.98 -2.83 -16.35
CA ASP A 67 8.61 -2.97 -15.85
C ASP A 67 8.36 -1.98 -14.69
N PRO A 68 8.41 -0.65 -14.92
CA PRO A 68 8.28 0.34 -13.85
C PRO A 68 6.90 0.33 -13.15
N GLY A 69 5.91 -0.31 -13.78
CA GLY A 69 4.59 -0.57 -13.18
C GLY A 69 4.53 -1.81 -12.29
N LEU A 70 5.58 -2.63 -12.21
CA LEU A 70 5.62 -3.83 -11.37
C LEU A 70 6.66 -3.66 -10.26
N GLN A 71 6.26 -3.92 -9.03
CA GLN A 71 7.18 -3.99 -7.89
C GLN A 71 7.09 -5.36 -7.23
N TRP A 72 8.25 -5.95 -6.99
CA TRP A 72 8.38 -7.25 -6.32
C TRP A 72 9.01 -7.02 -4.95
N ILE A 73 8.27 -7.39 -3.90
CA ILE A 73 8.62 -7.07 -2.52
C ILE A 73 8.68 -8.37 -1.75
N LEU A 74 9.83 -8.63 -1.12
CA LEU A 74 9.92 -9.65 -0.08
C LEU A 74 9.69 -8.93 1.24
N ASP A 75 8.56 -9.26 1.87
CA ASP A 75 8.02 -8.57 3.04
C ASP A 75 8.31 -9.42 4.28
N PHE A 76 8.95 -8.87 5.29
CA PHE A 76 9.31 -9.60 6.50
C PHE A 76 8.53 -9.00 7.66
N ARG A 77 7.56 -9.74 8.20
CA ARG A 77 6.62 -9.24 9.21
C ARG A 77 6.81 -9.92 10.55
N VAL A 78 6.70 -9.17 11.64
CA VAL A 78 6.73 -9.73 13.01
C VAL A 78 5.56 -10.69 13.23
N GLU A 79 4.39 -10.31 12.75
CA GLU A 79 3.17 -11.11 12.82
C GLU A 79 2.75 -11.54 11.41
N LEU A 80 2.56 -12.84 11.24
CA LEU A 80 1.97 -13.42 10.04
C LEU A 80 0.45 -13.52 10.23
N ASP A 81 -0.26 -13.44 9.13
CA ASP A 81 -1.72 -13.62 9.12
C ASP A 81 -2.06 -15.11 9.21
N ASP A 82 -2.44 -15.56 10.40
CA ASP A 82 -2.80 -16.95 10.69
C ASP A 82 -4.03 -17.44 9.89
N GLU A 83 -4.81 -16.54 9.26
CA GLU A 83 -5.95 -16.90 8.43
C GLU A 83 -5.56 -17.27 6.99
N LEU A 84 -4.31 -17.02 6.57
CA LEU A 84 -3.82 -17.31 5.22
C LEU A 84 -3.15 -18.67 5.11
N ASP A 85 -3.36 -19.35 3.98
CA ASP A 85 -2.65 -20.59 3.66
C ASP A 85 -1.14 -20.35 3.47
N HIS A 86 -0.35 -20.78 4.46
CA HIS A 86 1.10 -20.66 4.43
C HIS A 86 1.78 -21.82 3.69
N THR A 87 2.73 -21.48 2.82
CA THR A 87 3.66 -22.41 2.17
C THR A 87 5.02 -22.36 2.87
N SER A 88 5.53 -23.50 3.32
CA SER A 88 6.87 -23.61 3.91
C SER A 88 7.95 -23.53 2.81
N ARG A 89 8.96 -22.67 3.02
CA ARG A 89 10.11 -22.52 2.13
C ARG A 89 11.41 -22.78 2.88
N GLU A 90 12.30 -23.54 2.24
CA GLU A 90 13.64 -23.80 2.79
C GLU A 90 14.62 -22.70 2.36
N ILE A 91 15.24 -22.02 3.32
CA ILE A 91 16.28 -21.02 3.10
C ILE A 91 17.49 -21.41 3.97
N ASP A 92 18.61 -21.75 3.31
CA ASP A 92 19.84 -22.22 3.96
C ASP A 92 19.64 -23.34 5.00
N GLY A 93 18.78 -24.31 4.69
CA GLY A 93 18.50 -25.46 5.55
C GLY A 93 17.47 -25.21 6.66
N ASN A 94 16.94 -23.99 6.77
CA ASN A 94 15.87 -23.64 7.71
C ASN A 94 14.53 -23.52 6.98
N GLN A 95 13.45 -24.00 7.59
CA GLN A 95 12.09 -23.93 7.04
C GLN A 95 11.37 -22.69 7.58
N PHE A 96 10.81 -21.87 6.68
CA PHE A 96 10.08 -20.65 7.02
C PHE A 96 8.67 -20.68 6.40
N PRO A 97 7.62 -20.40 7.18
CA PRO A 97 6.29 -20.16 6.60
C PRO A 97 6.35 -18.91 5.72
N SER A 98 5.61 -18.93 4.61
CA SER A 98 5.52 -17.80 3.70
C SER A 98 4.22 -17.82 2.91
N TYR A 99 3.79 -16.68 2.37
CA TYR A 99 2.69 -16.63 1.43
C TYR A 99 2.95 -15.59 0.34
N ILE A 100 2.25 -15.72 -0.78
CA ILE A 100 2.31 -14.77 -1.89
C ILE A 100 0.97 -14.06 -1.99
N ASP A 101 1.02 -12.74 -2.10
CA ASP A 101 -0.15 -11.92 -2.37
C ASP A 101 0.18 -10.85 -3.43
N SER A 102 -0.83 -10.19 -3.98
CA SER A 102 -0.67 -9.13 -4.96
C SER A 102 -1.71 -8.04 -4.76
N ALA A 103 -1.25 -6.80 -4.68
CA ALA A 103 -2.11 -5.63 -4.60
C ALA A 103 -1.95 -4.75 -5.84
N LEU A 104 -3.07 -4.31 -6.40
CA LEU A 104 -3.12 -3.33 -7.47
C LEU A 104 -3.32 -1.94 -6.86
N HIS A 105 -2.43 -1.00 -7.18
CA HIS A 105 -2.57 0.41 -6.80
C HIS A 105 -2.43 1.27 -8.06
N GLY A 106 -3.56 1.66 -8.65
CA GLY A 106 -3.59 2.42 -9.91
C GLY A 106 -2.92 1.66 -11.06
N PRO A 107 -1.99 2.27 -11.83
CA PRO A 107 -1.28 1.59 -12.91
C PRO A 107 -0.15 0.67 -12.41
N LYS A 108 0.09 0.60 -11.10
CA LYS A 108 1.15 -0.20 -10.49
C LYS A 108 0.57 -1.49 -9.89
N ALA A 109 1.24 -2.62 -10.09
CA ALA A 109 0.99 -3.85 -9.37
C ALA A 109 2.16 -4.17 -8.44
N PHE A 110 1.82 -4.54 -7.21
CA PHE A 110 2.76 -4.89 -6.15
C PHE A 110 2.58 -6.35 -5.83
N HIS A 111 3.64 -7.12 -5.97
CA HIS A 111 3.67 -8.53 -5.63
C HIS A 111 4.46 -8.71 -4.34
N TYR A 112 3.87 -9.38 -3.36
CA TYR A 112 4.46 -9.61 -2.06
C TYR A 112 4.76 -11.09 -1.88
N LEU A 113 5.97 -11.41 -1.41
CA LEU A 113 6.35 -12.71 -0.88
C LEU A 113 6.71 -12.50 0.59
N THR A 114 5.80 -12.89 1.48
CA THR A 114 5.89 -12.56 2.89
C THR A 114 6.54 -13.67 3.69
N PHE A 115 7.45 -13.33 4.60
CA PHE A 115 8.15 -14.20 5.55
C PHE A 115 8.01 -13.67 6.98
N PRO A 116 8.24 -14.50 8.01
CA PRO A 116 8.39 -14.00 9.37
C PRO A 116 9.67 -13.18 9.49
N ASN A 117 9.62 -12.10 10.27
CA ASN A 117 10.79 -11.30 10.63
C ASN A 117 11.34 -11.76 11.97
N ASP A 118 12.63 -12.08 12.03
CA ASP A 118 13.30 -12.42 13.28
C ASP A 118 13.98 -11.18 13.90
N GLU A 119 14.16 -11.17 15.22
CA GLU A 119 14.73 -10.05 15.98
C GLU A 119 16.14 -9.61 15.50
N HIS A 120 16.83 -10.44 14.72
CA HIS A 120 18.17 -10.18 14.20
C HIS A 120 18.21 -10.04 12.68
N PHE A 121 17.06 -10.07 12.00
CA PHE A 121 16.90 -9.98 10.56
C PHE A 121 17.68 -11.06 9.78
N GLU A 122 17.98 -12.20 10.39
CA GLU A 122 18.75 -13.30 9.77
C GLU A 122 18.07 -13.82 8.50
N THR A 123 16.74 -13.93 8.52
CA THR A 123 15.93 -14.41 7.39
C THR A 123 16.01 -13.43 6.22
N MET A 124 15.85 -12.13 6.51
CA MET A 124 15.98 -11.06 5.52
C MET A 124 17.40 -10.98 4.95
N ARG A 125 18.44 -11.07 5.79
CA ARG A 125 19.85 -11.03 5.36
C ARG A 125 20.18 -12.17 4.40
N LYS A 126 19.79 -13.40 4.76
CA LYS A 126 19.97 -14.57 3.88
C LYS A 126 19.26 -14.40 2.55
N MET A 127 18.05 -13.85 2.58
CA MET A 127 17.30 -13.61 1.36
C MET A 127 17.92 -12.50 0.50
N ALA A 128 18.40 -11.41 1.11
CA ALA A 128 19.11 -10.35 0.41
C ALA A 128 20.40 -10.87 -0.26
N GLU A 129 21.18 -11.69 0.44
CA GLU A 129 22.35 -12.39 -0.13
C GLU A 129 21.95 -13.31 -1.28
N HIS A 130 20.89 -14.09 -1.10
CA HIS A 130 20.42 -15.03 -2.10
C HIS A 130 19.95 -14.33 -3.38
N VAL A 131 19.13 -13.29 -3.23
CA VAL A 131 18.61 -12.47 -4.33
C VAL A 131 19.74 -11.73 -5.06
N SER A 132 20.68 -11.17 -4.31
CA SER A 132 21.88 -10.53 -4.87
C SER A 132 22.69 -11.49 -5.75
N VAL A 133 22.87 -12.75 -5.30
CA VAL A 133 23.59 -13.78 -6.05
C VAL A 133 22.84 -14.22 -7.31
N ILE A 134 21.53 -14.49 -7.23
CA ILE A 134 20.78 -15.05 -8.36
C ILE A 134 20.58 -14.03 -9.49
N PHE A 135 20.40 -12.74 -9.17
CA PHE A 135 20.29 -11.67 -10.16
C PHE A 135 21.63 -11.03 -10.54
N ARG A 136 22.71 -11.41 -9.85
CA ARG A 136 24.06 -10.84 -9.99
C ARG A 136 24.07 -9.32 -9.83
N THR A 137 23.30 -8.80 -8.88
CA THR A 137 23.20 -7.37 -8.61
C THR A 137 23.48 -7.10 -7.14
N PRO A 138 24.38 -6.15 -6.79
CA PRO A 138 24.58 -5.74 -5.41
C PRO A 138 23.35 -5.01 -4.87
N ILE A 139 23.28 -4.85 -3.55
CA ILE A 139 22.27 -4.01 -2.91
C ILE A 139 22.58 -2.56 -3.28
N ALA A 140 21.65 -1.89 -3.96
CA ALA A 140 21.83 -0.51 -4.39
C ALA A 140 21.62 0.46 -3.23
N SER A 141 20.61 0.19 -2.39
CA SER A 141 20.22 1.05 -1.28
C SER A 141 20.00 0.23 -0.02
N LEU A 142 20.53 0.72 1.11
CA LEU A 142 20.26 0.16 2.43
C LEU A 142 19.69 1.25 3.33
N SER A 143 18.58 0.96 3.99
CA SER A 143 18.02 1.79 5.05
C SER A 143 17.84 1.02 6.35
N THR A 144 18.07 1.69 7.48
CA THR A 144 17.66 1.21 8.81
C THR A 144 16.75 2.25 9.44
N HIS A 145 15.66 1.83 10.07
CA HIS A 145 14.72 2.75 10.71
C HIS A 145 14.29 2.24 12.08
N ARG A 146 14.43 3.08 13.10
CA ARG A 146 14.11 2.77 14.51
C ARG A 146 14.75 1.48 15.03
N LEU A 147 16.00 1.23 14.68
CA LEU A 147 16.80 0.15 15.27
C LEU A 147 17.71 0.70 16.38
N ASN A 148 18.16 -0.12 17.32
CA ASN A 148 19.20 0.34 18.26
C ASN A 148 20.60 0.33 17.60
N ASP A 149 21.58 0.98 18.22
CA ASP A 149 22.97 1.07 17.71
C ASP A 149 23.60 -0.31 17.48
N GLN A 150 23.35 -1.29 18.36
CA GLN A 150 23.90 -2.64 18.25
C GLN A 150 23.39 -3.39 17.00
N LEU A 151 22.08 -3.32 16.73
CA LEU A 151 21.48 -3.93 15.54
C LEU A 151 21.94 -3.21 14.27
N THR A 152 22.02 -1.89 14.30
CA THR A 152 22.53 -1.07 13.18
C THR A 152 23.97 -1.45 12.84
N MET A 153 24.86 -1.48 13.84
CA MET A 153 26.25 -1.94 13.68
C MET A 153 26.32 -3.38 13.15
N SER A 154 25.42 -4.27 13.60
CA SER A 154 25.32 -5.65 13.11
C SER A 154 24.97 -5.71 11.61
N ILE A 155 23.99 -4.91 11.17
CA ILE A 155 23.55 -4.83 9.76
C ILE A 155 24.65 -4.23 8.88
N VAL A 156 25.27 -3.13 9.31
CA VAL A 156 26.35 -2.47 8.59
C VAL A 156 27.57 -3.40 8.42
N LYS A 157 27.95 -4.13 9.48
CA LYS A 157 29.01 -5.17 9.42
C LYS A 157 28.66 -6.33 8.50
N TRP A 158 27.38 -6.67 8.40
CA TRP A 158 26.92 -7.67 7.46
C TRP A 158 27.04 -7.14 6.02
N LEU A 159 26.56 -5.93 5.74
CA LEU A 159 26.65 -5.31 4.41
C LEU A 159 28.11 -5.23 3.94
N SER A 160 29.02 -4.78 4.82
CA SER A 160 30.45 -4.65 4.49
C SER A 160 31.14 -5.98 4.15
N LYS A 161 30.57 -7.12 4.59
CA LYS A 161 31.09 -8.46 4.23
C LYS A 161 30.65 -8.90 2.84
N ILE A 162 29.46 -8.47 2.40
CA ILE A 162 28.87 -8.91 1.13
C ILE A 162 29.20 -7.95 -0.01
N GLN A 163 29.41 -6.66 0.26
CA GLN A 163 29.82 -5.66 -0.73
C GLN A 163 30.57 -4.48 -0.10
N PRO A 164 31.56 -3.89 -0.81
CA PRO A 164 32.34 -2.77 -0.29
C PRO A 164 31.69 -1.39 -0.51
N SER A 165 30.65 -1.29 -1.33
CA SER A 165 30.03 -0.02 -1.72
C SER A 165 28.52 -0.14 -1.83
N VAL A 166 27.83 0.97 -1.62
CA VAL A 166 26.37 1.12 -1.76
C VAL A 166 26.07 2.46 -2.42
N VAL A 167 24.97 2.58 -3.15
CA VAL A 167 24.59 3.86 -3.77
C VAL A 167 24.06 4.81 -2.70
N ASP A 168 23.06 4.33 -1.96
CA ASP A 168 22.35 5.09 -0.94
C ASP A 168 22.43 4.37 0.41
N LEU A 169 22.82 5.10 1.46
CA LEU A 169 22.77 4.64 2.83
C LEU A 169 21.96 5.60 3.68
N ASP A 170 20.88 5.12 4.28
CA ASP A 170 19.98 5.88 5.16
C ASP A 170 19.96 5.20 6.54
N ILE A 171 20.37 5.92 7.59
CA ILE A 171 20.45 5.36 8.95
C ILE A 171 19.64 6.21 9.92
N ASP A 172 18.57 5.60 10.41
CA ASP A 172 17.72 6.07 11.50
C ASP A 172 17.62 5.00 12.62
N THR A 173 17.92 5.39 13.85
CA THR A 173 17.97 4.57 15.07
C THR A 173 17.07 5.14 16.17
N THR A 174 16.58 4.27 17.06
CA THR A 174 15.80 4.73 18.24
C THR A 174 16.64 5.42 19.30
N ASP A 175 17.91 5.05 19.39
CA ASP A 175 18.85 5.51 20.42
C ASP A 175 20.00 6.31 19.78
N ASP A 176 20.75 7.03 20.61
CA ASP A 176 21.95 7.75 20.19
C ASP A 176 22.99 6.79 19.56
N ILE A 177 23.58 7.17 18.43
CA ILE A 177 24.60 6.38 17.74
C ILE A 177 25.97 6.55 18.41
N THR A 178 26.75 5.46 18.46
CA THR A 178 28.09 5.51 19.05
C THR A 178 29.15 5.94 18.02
N ALA A 179 30.18 6.67 18.45
CA ALA A 179 31.32 7.02 17.59
C ALA A 179 31.97 5.79 16.90
N PRO A 180 32.17 4.64 17.56
CA PRO A 180 32.64 3.43 16.89
C PRO A 180 31.75 2.94 15.74
N THR A 181 30.43 3.02 15.87
CA THR A 181 29.49 2.62 14.81
C THR A 181 29.59 3.56 13.61
N LEU A 182 29.57 4.87 13.84
CA LEU A 182 29.73 5.88 12.80
C LEU A 182 31.07 5.75 12.06
N LEU A 183 32.17 5.63 12.80
CA LEU A 183 33.50 5.44 12.21
C LEU A 183 33.57 4.15 11.39
N PHE A 184 32.95 3.07 11.87
CA PHE A 184 32.89 1.82 11.12
C PHE A 184 32.15 2.01 9.78
N ILE A 185 30.99 2.70 9.78
CA ILE A 185 30.23 3.00 8.55
C ILE A 185 31.11 3.76 7.56
N LEU A 186 31.69 4.89 7.98
CA LEU A 186 32.48 5.77 7.12
C LEU A 186 33.79 5.12 6.61
N ASP A 187 34.42 4.27 7.41
CA ASP A 187 35.70 3.63 7.05
C ASP A 187 35.52 2.33 6.24
N ASN A 188 34.37 1.64 6.30
CA ASN A 188 34.19 0.30 5.70
C ASN A 188 33.16 0.24 4.56
N ILE A 189 32.30 1.24 4.40
CA ILE A 189 31.29 1.28 3.34
C ILE A 189 31.54 2.50 2.47
N LYS A 190 31.74 2.29 1.17
CA LYS A 190 31.83 3.38 0.20
C LYS A 190 30.45 3.74 -0.33
N MET A 191 29.88 4.83 0.15
CA MET A 191 28.65 5.42 -0.42
C MET A 191 28.96 6.18 -1.71
N THR A 192 28.26 5.88 -2.80
CA THR A 192 28.58 6.48 -4.11
C THR A 192 27.70 7.65 -4.51
N ASP A 193 26.53 7.83 -3.91
CA ASP A 193 25.67 9.00 -4.19
C ASP A 193 25.10 9.65 -2.92
N HIS A 194 24.39 8.90 -2.09
CA HIS A 194 23.62 9.47 -0.97
C HIS A 194 23.97 8.87 0.39
N PHE A 195 24.09 9.74 1.40
CA PHE A 195 24.20 9.36 2.81
C PHE A 195 23.28 10.24 3.66
N ASP A 196 22.31 9.61 4.33
CA ASP A 196 21.42 10.23 5.32
C ASP A 196 21.68 9.60 6.70
N LEU A 197 21.85 10.45 7.71
CA LEU A 197 22.02 10.06 9.10
C LEU A 197 21.16 10.96 10.00
N ASP A 198 20.03 10.45 10.47
CA ASP A 198 19.05 11.23 11.22
C ASP A 198 19.23 11.12 12.76
N LEU A 199 20.46 11.29 13.28
CA LEU A 199 20.76 10.84 14.65
C LEU A 199 21.75 11.65 15.45
N LYS A 200 21.52 11.67 16.77
CA LYS A 200 22.38 12.29 17.77
C LYS A 200 23.50 11.32 18.19
N MET A 201 24.73 11.84 18.28
CA MET A 201 25.85 11.10 18.86
C MET A 201 25.68 10.95 20.38
N ASN A 202 25.99 9.76 20.89
CA ASN A 202 25.97 9.52 22.34
C ASN A 202 27.11 10.22 23.08
N THR A 203 28.18 10.59 22.37
CA THR A 203 29.35 11.33 22.85
C THR A 203 29.27 12.79 22.39
N PRO A 204 28.88 13.73 23.27
CA PRO A 204 28.63 15.12 22.87
C PRO A 204 29.87 15.86 22.36
N ASP A 205 31.06 15.48 22.83
CA ASP A 205 32.34 16.12 22.48
C ASP A 205 33.05 15.44 21.29
N PHE A 206 32.39 14.51 20.60
CA PHE A 206 32.98 13.84 19.45
C PHE A 206 33.03 14.79 18.26
N GLU A 207 34.22 14.91 17.65
CA GLU A 207 34.44 15.68 16.43
C GLU A 207 35.07 14.79 15.35
N TYR A 208 34.59 14.96 14.11
CA TYR A 208 35.13 14.31 12.93
C TYR A 208 35.82 15.35 12.05
N HIS A 209 37.09 15.09 11.71
CA HIS A 209 37.95 16.02 10.99
C HIS A 209 38.35 15.54 9.58
N LYS A 210 38.11 14.26 9.25
CA LYS A 210 38.40 13.74 7.90
C LYS A 210 37.33 14.24 6.92
N GLY A 211 37.66 14.29 5.63
CA GLY A 211 36.68 14.53 4.58
C GLY A 211 35.69 13.37 4.45
N ILE A 212 34.43 13.68 4.12
CA ILE A 212 33.36 12.75 3.78
C ILE A 212 33.04 12.98 2.30
N ASP A 213 33.74 12.28 1.41
CA ASP A 213 33.60 12.42 -0.04
C ASP A 213 32.40 11.63 -0.59
N ILE A 214 31.20 12.13 -0.31
CA ILE A 214 29.92 11.56 -0.76
C ILE A 214 29.13 12.68 -1.46
N PRO A 215 28.61 12.49 -2.69
CA PRO A 215 27.96 13.56 -3.44
C PRO A 215 26.80 14.25 -2.71
N SER A 216 25.95 13.49 -2.02
CA SER A 216 24.80 14.01 -1.27
C SER A 216 24.85 13.56 0.18
N VAL A 217 25.04 14.50 1.10
CA VAL A 217 25.09 14.24 2.53
C VAL A 217 24.00 15.03 3.27
N ILE A 218 23.18 14.31 4.02
CA ILE A 218 22.15 14.86 4.89
C ILE A 218 22.41 14.33 6.31
N LEU A 219 22.64 15.23 7.26
CA LEU A 219 22.94 14.86 8.64
C LEU A 219 22.02 15.65 9.57
N SER A 220 21.19 14.95 10.34
CA SER A 220 20.59 15.55 11.54
C SER A 220 21.55 15.48 12.71
N HIS A 221 21.38 16.39 13.68
CA HIS A 221 22.25 16.45 14.86
C HIS A 221 23.74 16.47 14.50
N SER A 222 24.13 17.28 13.52
CA SER A 222 25.48 17.31 12.94
C SER A 222 26.49 18.10 13.80
N HIS A 223 26.37 18.04 15.13
CA HIS A 223 27.24 18.77 16.08
C HIS A 223 28.70 18.29 16.06
N TRP A 224 28.92 17.07 15.55
CA TRP A 224 30.22 16.41 15.44
C TRP A 224 30.96 16.72 14.13
N ILE A 225 30.31 17.38 13.16
CA ILE A 225 30.95 17.78 11.91
C ILE A 225 31.70 19.10 12.11
N THR A 226 32.98 19.11 11.74
CA THR A 226 33.83 20.30 11.81
C THR A 226 33.94 21.02 10.48
N LEU A 227 34.29 22.31 10.50
CA LEU A 227 34.57 23.08 9.28
C LEU A 227 35.66 22.40 8.43
N ASP A 228 36.72 21.91 9.06
CA ASP A 228 37.83 21.24 8.37
C ASP A 228 37.36 20.00 7.61
N SER A 229 36.46 19.20 8.20
CA SER A 229 35.85 18.05 7.52
C SER A 229 35.13 18.49 6.24
N ILE A 230 34.32 19.56 6.32
CA ILE A 230 33.55 20.07 5.17
C ILE A 230 34.47 20.61 4.07
N LEU A 231 35.51 21.36 4.44
CA LEU A 231 36.45 21.96 3.48
C LEU A 231 37.34 20.92 2.80
N ASN A 232 37.57 19.78 3.44
CA ASN A 232 38.33 18.65 2.91
C ASN A 232 37.48 17.65 2.11
N SER A 233 36.18 17.92 1.92
CA SER A 233 35.25 17.04 1.20
C SER A 233 34.84 17.63 -0.14
N SER A 234 34.27 16.80 -1.02
CA SER A 234 33.64 17.23 -2.29
C SER A 234 32.14 16.89 -2.33
N TYR A 235 31.28 17.87 -2.06
CA TYR A 235 29.82 17.71 -2.07
C TYR A 235 29.16 18.28 -3.33
N ARG A 236 28.07 17.64 -3.78
CA ARG A 236 27.02 18.23 -4.63
C ARG A 236 25.90 18.82 -3.78
N VAL A 237 25.52 18.10 -2.73
CA VAL A 237 24.45 18.45 -1.79
C VAL A 237 24.97 18.27 -0.37
N LEU A 238 24.82 19.31 0.47
CA LEU A 238 25.14 19.26 1.89
C LEU A 238 24.00 19.83 2.73
N VAL A 239 23.45 19.03 3.64
CA VAL A 239 22.45 19.46 4.63
C VAL A 239 22.92 19.10 6.02
N LEU A 240 23.08 20.11 6.87
CA LEU A 240 23.52 19.98 8.25
C LEU A 240 22.43 20.56 9.18
N ASP A 241 21.76 19.71 9.95
CA ASP A 241 20.81 20.14 10.98
C ASP A 241 21.43 20.09 12.37
N GLU A 242 21.07 21.05 13.23
CA GLU A 242 21.63 21.16 14.59
C GLU A 242 23.17 21.18 14.63
N SER A 243 23.76 21.89 13.67
CA SER A 243 25.21 22.04 13.55
C SER A 243 25.81 22.93 14.66
N ASN A 244 27.04 22.60 15.06
CA ASN A 244 27.88 23.41 15.95
C ASN A 244 28.73 24.45 15.20
N LEU A 245 28.64 24.53 13.87
CA LEU A 245 29.35 25.55 13.10
C LEU A 245 29.03 26.96 13.63
N THR A 246 30.07 27.71 13.92
CA THR A 246 29.94 29.10 14.33
C THR A 246 29.57 29.98 13.14
N LEU A 247 29.08 31.19 13.41
CA LEU A 247 28.82 32.18 12.36
C LEU A 247 30.09 32.50 11.53
N HIS A 248 31.25 32.46 12.17
CA HIS A 248 32.55 32.64 11.51
C HIS A 248 32.95 31.45 10.65
N ASP A 249 32.59 30.22 11.06
CA ASP A 249 32.84 29.03 10.24
C ASP A 249 32.00 29.08 8.96
N ILE A 250 30.73 29.48 9.07
CA ILE A 250 29.84 29.67 7.90
C ILE A 250 30.39 30.76 6.97
N ASN A 251 30.84 31.90 7.52
CA ASN A 251 31.51 32.94 6.70
C ASN A 251 32.75 32.39 5.98
N THR A 252 33.57 31.59 6.67
CA THR A 252 34.77 30.98 6.11
C THR A 252 34.43 29.99 5.01
N LEU A 253 33.43 29.13 5.23
CA LEU A 253 32.91 28.19 4.23
C LEU A 253 32.49 28.91 2.94
N LEU A 254 31.68 29.98 3.06
CA LEU A 254 31.23 30.78 1.91
C LEU A 254 32.40 31.45 1.17
N LYS A 255 33.37 32.01 1.90
CA LYS A 255 34.59 32.61 1.32
C LYS A 255 35.45 31.58 0.58
N CYS A 256 35.59 30.37 1.12
CA CYS A 256 36.31 29.28 0.46
C CYS A 256 35.57 28.82 -0.81
N TRP A 257 34.25 28.69 -0.75
CA TRP A 257 33.44 28.32 -1.92
C TRP A 257 33.57 29.35 -3.06
N LEU A 258 33.51 30.65 -2.75
CA LEU A 258 33.75 31.71 -3.75
C LEU A 258 35.16 31.68 -4.36
N LYS A 259 36.15 31.13 -3.65
CA LYS A 259 37.52 30.93 -4.15
C LYS A 259 37.69 29.64 -4.96
N GLY A 260 36.64 28.84 -5.11
CA GLY A 260 36.62 27.60 -5.90
C GLY A 260 36.77 26.31 -5.10
N SER A 261 36.75 26.35 -3.77
CA SER A 261 36.59 25.11 -2.96
C SER A 261 35.20 24.50 -3.22
N ASN A 262 35.06 23.17 -3.16
CA ASN A 262 33.77 22.49 -3.42
C ASN A 262 33.08 22.90 -4.75
N PRO A 263 33.75 22.72 -5.91
CA PRO A 263 33.25 23.23 -7.20
C PRO A 263 31.99 22.52 -7.70
N GLN A 264 31.63 21.36 -7.13
CA GLN A 264 30.43 20.61 -7.48
C GLN A 264 29.22 20.98 -6.62
N LEU A 265 29.39 21.84 -5.61
CA LEU A 265 28.33 22.17 -4.66
C LEU A 265 27.21 22.94 -5.34
N GLU A 266 26.05 22.29 -5.46
CA GLU A 266 24.84 22.84 -6.04
C GLU A 266 23.89 23.36 -4.93
N TYR A 267 23.93 22.78 -3.73
CA TYR A 267 23.12 23.21 -2.58
C TYR A 267 23.79 22.95 -1.24
N CYS A 268 23.69 23.93 -0.35
CA CYS A 268 24.12 23.84 1.04
C CYS A 268 23.06 24.44 1.97
N SER A 269 22.67 23.70 3.00
CA SER A 269 21.78 24.17 4.07
C SER A 269 22.39 23.86 5.42
N VAL A 270 22.55 24.88 6.27
CA VAL A 270 23.04 24.75 7.64
C VAL A 270 22.00 25.30 8.59
N ARG A 271 21.40 24.44 9.43
CA ARG A 271 20.57 24.84 10.56
C ARG A 271 21.36 24.67 11.84
N ARG A 272 21.27 25.67 12.71
CA ARG A 272 21.91 25.66 14.03
C ARG A 272 20.97 26.19 15.09
N SER A 273 21.18 25.77 16.33
CA SER A 273 20.48 26.33 17.49
C SER A 273 21.20 27.59 17.98
N MET A 274 20.44 28.63 18.35
CA MET A 274 20.96 29.84 19.00
C MET A 274 20.54 29.86 20.46
N LYS A 275 21.45 30.20 21.38
CA LYS A 275 21.12 30.32 22.81
C LYS A 275 20.24 31.55 23.04
N GLY A 276 18.99 31.35 23.49
CA GLY A 276 18.05 32.43 23.82
C GLY A 276 16.76 32.38 22.99
N LYS A 277 15.80 33.29 23.25
CA LYS A 277 14.70 33.51 22.29
C LYS A 277 15.32 34.24 21.10
N ALA A 278 15.28 33.66 19.90
CA ALA A 278 15.76 34.33 18.70
C ALA A 278 14.98 35.65 18.51
N ILE A 279 15.62 36.79 18.73
CA ILE A 279 15.05 38.11 18.46
C ILE A 279 15.55 38.59 17.09
N GLU A 280 14.79 39.42 16.40
CA GLU A 280 15.15 40.01 15.10
C GLU A 280 16.57 40.62 15.08
N ASN A 281 16.97 41.31 16.15
CA ASN A 281 18.33 41.83 16.31
C ASN A 281 19.43 40.75 16.31
N ASP A 282 19.15 39.55 16.84
CA ASP A 282 20.11 38.43 16.84
C ASP A 282 20.26 37.85 15.43
N ILE A 283 19.18 37.86 14.64
CA ILE A 283 19.18 37.42 13.24
C ILE A 283 19.98 38.40 12.38
N ASP A 284 19.75 39.71 12.55
CA ASP A 284 20.48 40.75 11.82
C ASP A 284 21.99 40.71 12.13
N GLU A 285 22.36 40.54 13.40
CA GLU A 285 23.77 40.43 13.78
C GLU A 285 24.38 39.13 13.24
N ALA A 286 23.66 38.01 13.31
CA ALA A 286 24.11 36.77 12.70
C ALA A 286 24.33 36.90 11.20
N PHE A 287 23.39 37.54 10.50
CA PHE A 287 23.49 37.81 9.07
C PHE A 287 24.73 38.67 8.77
N ARG A 288 24.94 39.78 9.49
CA ARG A 288 26.13 40.64 9.33
C ARG A 288 27.45 39.88 9.52
N ILE A 289 27.52 38.99 10.51
CA ILE A 289 28.73 38.18 10.75
C ILE A 289 28.95 37.19 9.60
N ILE A 290 27.91 36.47 9.17
CA ILE A 290 27.98 35.49 8.08
C ILE A 290 28.35 36.15 6.75
N THR A 291 27.83 37.35 6.47
CA THR A 291 28.02 38.05 5.20
C THR A 291 29.20 39.00 5.18
N LYS A 292 30.01 39.03 6.25
CA LYS A 292 31.16 39.93 6.35
C LYS A 292 32.14 39.68 5.19
N ASP A 293 32.47 40.75 4.47
CA ASP A 293 33.33 40.76 3.28
C ASP A 293 32.77 39.94 2.09
N LEU A 294 31.45 39.72 2.05
CA LEU A 294 30.76 39.08 0.93
C LEU A 294 29.87 40.11 0.21
N GLU A 295 29.83 40.03 -1.12
CA GLU A 295 28.83 40.78 -1.90
C GLU A 295 27.50 40.02 -1.88
N ILE A 296 26.51 40.56 -1.19
CA ILE A 296 25.19 39.95 -1.09
C ILE A 296 24.24 40.64 -2.06
N ARG A 297 23.49 39.82 -2.82
CA ARG A 297 22.43 40.28 -3.71
C ARG A 297 21.17 39.51 -3.36
N GLU A 298 20.04 40.21 -3.23
CA GLU A 298 18.75 39.54 -3.08
C GLU A 298 18.46 38.73 -4.34
N HIS A 299 18.09 37.47 -4.15
CA HIS A 299 17.66 36.62 -5.24
C HIS A 299 16.26 37.07 -5.70
N VAL A 300 16.19 37.69 -6.88
CA VAL A 300 14.91 37.95 -7.56
C VAL A 300 14.55 36.66 -8.30
N GLU A 301 13.48 35.99 -7.89
CA GLU A 301 12.96 34.77 -8.54
C GLU A 301 12.76 35.00 -10.04
N ASN A 302 13.73 34.56 -10.84
CA ASN A 302 13.49 34.19 -12.23
C ASN A 302 13.15 32.70 -12.22
N GLU A 303 12.22 32.27 -13.08
CA GLU A 303 11.54 30.96 -13.15
C GLU A 303 12.41 29.67 -13.18
N LYS A 304 13.72 29.76 -12.93
CA LYS A 304 14.60 28.61 -12.68
C LYS A 304 14.54 28.25 -11.19
N ARG A 305 13.73 27.24 -10.88
CA ARG A 305 13.59 26.58 -9.57
C ARG A 305 14.91 26.49 -8.79
N THR A 306 14.91 26.96 -7.56
CA THR A 306 15.88 26.59 -6.52
C THR A 306 15.86 25.06 -6.33
N MET A 307 17.03 24.44 -6.13
CA MET A 307 17.07 23.04 -5.71
C MET A 307 16.41 22.92 -4.33
N GLN A 308 15.40 22.06 -4.24
CA GLN A 308 14.72 21.73 -2.98
C GLN A 308 15.31 20.43 -2.46
N ILE A 309 15.86 20.48 -1.24
CA ILE A 309 16.44 19.30 -0.59
C ILE A 309 15.59 18.95 0.63
N TRP A 310 15.16 17.70 0.66
CA TRP A 310 14.15 17.19 1.55
C TRP A 310 14.77 16.81 2.90
N LYS A 311 14.32 17.47 3.97
CA LYS A 311 14.47 16.91 5.32
C LYS A 311 13.21 16.10 5.64
N ARG A 312 13.35 14.79 5.90
CA ARG A 312 12.23 13.95 6.36
C ARG A 312 11.86 14.31 7.80
N VAL A 313 11.00 15.31 7.98
CA VAL A 313 10.30 15.49 9.26
C VAL A 313 9.04 14.63 9.20
N GLN A 314 9.03 13.50 9.92
CA GLN A 314 7.85 12.64 9.97
C GLN A 314 6.67 13.41 10.56
N LYS A 315 5.62 13.63 9.76
CA LYS A 315 4.42 14.30 10.25
C LYS A 315 3.59 13.37 11.13
N SER A 316 2.94 13.97 12.13
CA SER A 316 2.01 13.27 13.01
C SER A 316 0.91 12.59 12.19
N ARG A 317 0.63 11.34 12.57
CA ARG A 317 -0.43 10.50 12.05
C ARG A 317 -1.78 11.24 12.17
N VAL A 318 -2.53 11.33 11.06
CA VAL A 318 -3.87 11.94 11.02
C VAL A 318 -4.85 10.86 10.59
N THR A 319 -5.86 10.61 11.41
CA THR A 319 -6.89 9.61 11.17
C THR A 319 -8.27 10.27 11.12
N ILE A 320 -9.23 9.64 10.44
CA ILE A 320 -10.64 10.07 10.42
C ILE A 320 -11.30 9.76 11.76
N VAL A 321 -11.13 8.53 12.23
CA VAL A 321 -11.54 8.05 13.56
C VAL A 321 -10.33 7.53 14.31
N ASP A 322 -10.41 7.45 15.63
CA ASP A 322 -9.35 6.82 16.43
C ASP A 322 -9.12 5.37 15.95
N PRO A 323 -7.88 4.95 15.66
CA PRO A 323 -7.58 3.59 15.18
C PRO A 323 -8.13 2.47 16.08
N SER A 324 -8.28 2.71 17.38
CA SER A 324 -8.85 1.74 18.32
C SER A 324 -10.35 1.50 18.14
N LEU A 325 -11.04 2.40 17.43
CA LEU A 325 -12.46 2.29 17.10
C LEU A 325 -12.70 1.57 15.77
N VAL A 326 -11.66 1.34 14.97
CA VAL A 326 -11.80 0.67 13.67
C VAL A 326 -12.05 -0.83 13.90
N THR A 327 -13.20 -1.32 13.45
CA THR A 327 -13.64 -2.71 13.65
C THR A 327 -13.70 -3.53 12.36
N GLY A 328 -13.52 -2.88 11.21
CA GLY A 328 -13.49 -3.51 9.89
C GLY A 328 -14.86 -3.98 9.35
N PRO A 329 -14.91 -4.44 8.08
CA PRO A 329 -16.19 -4.66 7.39
C PRO A 329 -17.07 -5.76 7.99
N ASN A 330 -16.47 -6.84 8.53
CA ASN A 330 -17.22 -7.97 9.10
C ASN A 330 -18.08 -7.56 10.30
N SER A 331 -17.68 -6.51 11.02
CA SER A 331 -18.40 -5.98 12.17
C SER A 331 -19.75 -5.35 11.80
N LEU A 332 -19.99 -5.02 10.52
CA LEU A 332 -21.29 -4.58 10.01
C LEU A 332 -22.38 -5.64 10.23
N LEU A 333 -22.02 -6.92 10.21
CA LEU A 333 -22.96 -8.04 10.40
C LEU A 333 -23.49 -8.15 11.83
N ASN A 334 -22.86 -7.46 12.79
CA ASN A 334 -23.30 -7.41 14.18
C ASN A 334 -24.33 -6.30 14.43
N LEU A 335 -24.57 -5.43 13.45
CA LEU A 335 -25.56 -4.37 13.55
C LEU A 335 -26.98 -4.93 13.36
N ALA A 336 -27.96 -4.19 13.86
CA ALA A 336 -29.34 -4.39 13.43
C ALA A 336 -29.41 -4.19 11.90
N GLU A 337 -30.35 -4.89 11.25
CA GLU A 337 -30.58 -4.77 9.81
C GLU A 337 -30.70 -3.29 9.42
N LEU A 338 -29.84 -2.86 8.49
CA LEU A 338 -29.77 -1.48 8.06
C LEU A 338 -30.93 -1.22 7.09
N THR A 339 -31.84 -0.36 7.52
CA THR A 339 -33.08 -0.02 6.83
C THR A 339 -33.12 1.48 6.56
N THR A 340 -33.96 1.91 5.61
CA THR A 340 -34.20 3.33 5.34
C THR A 340 -34.71 4.09 6.59
N ARG A 341 -35.24 3.37 7.59
CA ARG A 341 -35.78 3.91 8.84
C ARG A 341 -34.77 4.11 9.96
N ASN A 342 -33.69 3.31 10.01
CA ASN A 342 -32.69 3.40 11.09
C ASN A 342 -31.33 3.90 10.60
N LEU A 343 -31.11 4.01 9.28
CA LEU A 343 -29.86 4.52 8.71
C LEU A 343 -29.46 5.89 9.27
N GLU A 344 -30.42 6.77 9.58
CA GLU A 344 -30.13 8.07 10.18
C GLU A 344 -29.42 7.97 11.56
N GLU A 345 -29.67 6.91 12.32
CA GLU A 345 -29.02 6.67 13.61
C GLU A 345 -27.53 6.39 13.44
N TYR A 346 -27.14 5.84 12.28
CA TYR A 346 -25.76 5.46 11.97
C TYR A 346 -25.03 6.51 11.14
N ILE A 347 -25.64 6.98 10.05
CA ILE A 347 -25.01 7.86 9.06
C ILE A 347 -25.65 9.25 8.98
N GLY A 348 -26.65 9.52 9.83
CA GLY A 348 -27.39 10.78 9.89
C GLY A 348 -28.35 11.00 8.74
N GLU A 349 -29.20 12.03 8.86
CA GLU A 349 -30.22 12.38 7.87
C GLU A 349 -29.62 12.72 6.50
N MET A 350 -30.26 12.23 5.43
CA MET A 350 -29.86 12.42 4.04
C MET A 350 -29.86 13.90 3.62
N ASP A 351 -28.82 14.31 2.88
CA ASP A 351 -28.65 15.68 2.33
C ASP A 351 -28.57 16.80 3.40
N HIS A 352 -28.34 16.46 4.68
CA HIS A 352 -28.12 17.43 5.75
C HIS A 352 -26.61 17.71 5.98
N PRO A 353 -26.11 18.96 5.90
CA PRO A 353 -24.68 19.24 5.98
C PRO A 353 -24.01 18.88 7.31
N THR A 354 -24.77 18.81 8.40
CA THR A 354 -24.24 18.49 9.75
C THR A 354 -24.06 16.99 9.98
N THR A 355 -24.49 16.12 9.05
CA THR A 355 -24.43 14.65 9.20
C THR A 355 -23.38 14.01 8.29
N THR A 356 -22.76 14.77 7.38
CA THR A 356 -21.67 14.30 6.51
C THR A 356 -20.48 13.74 7.30
N GLU A 357 -20.16 14.34 8.44
CA GLU A 357 -19.09 13.87 9.34
C GLU A 357 -19.45 12.52 9.97
N LYS A 358 -20.70 12.35 10.42
CA LYS A 358 -21.21 11.10 10.97
C LYS A 358 -21.17 9.95 9.96
N ALA A 359 -21.56 10.22 8.71
CA ALA A 359 -21.43 9.25 7.63
C ALA A 359 -19.98 8.88 7.35
N LEU A 360 -19.06 9.86 7.36
CA LEU A 360 -17.62 9.66 7.15
C LEU A 360 -17.00 8.81 8.27
N GLU A 361 -17.31 9.10 9.53
CA GLU A 361 -16.88 8.32 10.69
C GLU A 361 -17.39 6.89 10.65
N PHE A 362 -18.67 6.70 10.31
CA PHE A 362 -19.27 5.37 10.16
C PHE A 362 -18.51 4.53 9.12
N VAL A 363 -18.33 5.05 7.90
CA VAL A 363 -17.66 4.28 6.83
C VAL A 363 -16.18 4.05 7.12
N ALA A 364 -15.49 4.93 7.85
CA ALA A 364 -14.11 4.72 8.28
C ALA A 364 -14.01 3.67 9.40
N THR A 365 -14.94 3.69 10.36
CA THR A 365 -15.03 2.74 11.49
C THR A 365 -15.12 1.29 11.00
N TYR A 366 -15.91 1.05 9.96
CA TYR A 366 -16.09 -0.27 9.35
C TYR A 366 -15.13 -0.56 8.18
N GLY A 367 -14.10 0.27 7.99
CA GLY A 367 -13.08 0.04 6.96
C GLY A 367 -13.58 0.11 5.51
N LEU A 368 -14.73 0.74 5.27
CA LEU A 368 -15.23 1.01 3.91
C LEU A 368 -14.52 2.19 3.23
N LEU A 369 -13.80 3.00 4.02
CA LEU A 369 -12.84 4.02 3.59
C LEU A 369 -11.52 3.86 4.35
N ALA A 370 -10.43 4.30 3.73
CA ALA A 370 -9.13 4.38 4.39
C ALA A 370 -9.18 5.39 5.55
N ASN A 371 -8.95 4.93 6.78
CA ASN A 371 -8.94 5.79 7.97
C ASN A 371 -7.77 6.79 7.96
N GLU A 372 -6.67 6.42 7.28
CA GLU A 372 -5.47 7.24 7.12
C GLU A 372 -4.75 6.87 5.83
N ARG A 373 -3.80 7.72 5.43
CA ARG A 373 -2.99 7.47 4.24
C ARG A 373 -1.56 7.95 4.39
N GLU A 374 -0.65 7.18 3.80
CA GLU A 374 0.73 7.58 3.51
C GLU A 374 0.84 8.08 2.08
N CYS A 375 1.81 8.96 1.84
CA CYS A 375 2.06 9.49 0.52
C CYS A 375 2.58 8.39 -0.42
N GLU A 376 1.88 8.17 -1.52
CA GLU A 376 2.20 7.15 -2.54
C GLU A 376 3.49 7.44 -3.35
N GLN A 377 4.19 8.55 -3.06
CA GLN A 377 5.47 8.85 -3.68
C GLN A 377 6.57 8.07 -2.98
N ASP A 378 7.26 7.21 -3.75
CA ASP A 378 8.32 6.30 -3.29
C ASP A 378 9.40 6.96 -2.41
N TRP A 379 9.68 8.25 -2.62
CA TRP A 379 10.70 8.99 -1.87
C TRP A 379 10.15 9.70 -0.62
N CYS A 380 8.82 9.91 -0.53
CA CYS A 380 8.18 10.69 0.52
C CYS A 380 7.68 9.82 1.69
N SER A 381 6.79 8.86 1.42
CA SER A 381 6.14 7.98 2.42
C SER A 381 5.63 8.67 3.70
N GLN A 382 5.28 9.97 3.62
CA GLN A 382 4.81 10.75 4.76
C GLN A 382 3.31 10.55 5.00
N TYR A 383 2.87 10.55 6.26
CA TYR A 383 1.44 10.62 6.56
C TYR A 383 0.80 11.87 5.95
N MET A 384 -0.32 11.66 5.29
CA MET A 384 -1.07 12.70 4.60
C MET A 384 -2.02 13.41 5.58
N SER A 385 -2.34 14.66 5.29
CA SER A 385 -3.36 15.39 6.03
C SER A 385 -4.69 15.36 5.30
N LEU A 386 -5.79 15.24 6.04
CA LEU A 386 -7.14 15.38 5.49
C LEU A 386 -7.48 16.87 5.33
N VAL A 387 -7.81 17.31 4.11
CA VAL A 387 -8.04 18.73 3.81
C VAL A 387 -9.29 18.94 2.97
N LYS A 388 -9.92 20.12 3.14
CA LYS A 388 -11.08 20.52 2.33
C LYS A 388 -10.65 20.89 0.91
N ASP A 389 -11.38 20.39 -0.09
CA ASP A 389 -11.18 20.69 -1.51
C ASP A 389 -12.52 20.84 -2.24
N SER A 390 -12.86 22.09 -2.57
CA SER A 390 -14.10 22.44 -3.28
C SER A 390 -14.24 21.84 -4.69
N SER A 391 -13.15 21.34 -5.29
CA SER A 391 -13.23 20.65 -6.58
C SER A 391 -13.90 19.27 -6.48
N LYS A 392 -13.91 18.67 -5.28
CA LYS A 392 -14.58 17.40 -4.99
C LYS A 392 -15.98 17.68 -4.45
N LYS A 393 -16.92 17.93 -5.37
CA LYS A 393 -18.28 18.41 -5.04
C LYS A 393 -19.11 17.52 -4.09
N ASN A 394 -18.79 16.23 -4.01
CA ASN A 394 -19.60 15.27 -3.24
C ASN A 394 -19.23 15.27 -1.74
N ASP A 395 -17.93 15.12 -1.42
CA ASP A 395 -17.48 14.96 -0.03
C ASP A 395 -16.59 16.11 0.45
N MET A 396 -16.15 16.97 -0.47
CA MET A 396 -15.31 18.14 -0.22
C MET A 396 -13.99 17.85 0.50
N LEU A 397 -13.54 16.60 0.57
CA LEU A 397 -12.34 16.18 1.30
C LEU A 397 -11.39 15.40 0.39
N VAL A 398 -10.09 15.62 0.61
CA VAL A 398 -9.00 14.88 -0.02
C VAL A 398 -7.88 14.64 0.98
N TRP A 399 -7.17 13.53 0.82
CA TRP A 399 -5.87 13.33 1.43
C TRP A 399 -4.85 14.18 0.67
N ARG A 400 -4.02 14.93 1.38
CA ARG A 400 -2.97 15.73 0.76
C ARG A 400 -1.67 15.61 1.53
N CYS A 401 -0.60 15.21 0.85
CA CYS A 401 0.73 15.27 1.41
C CYS A 401 1.22 16.71 1.40
N SER A 402 1.39 17.29 2.58
CA SER A 402 1.92 18.64 2.73
C SER A 402 3.39 18.77 2.35
N THR A 403 4.16 17.67 2.42
CA THR A 403 5.54 17.63 1.95
C THR A 403 5.51 17.86 0.46
N CYS A 404 4.95 16.93 -0.34
CA CYS A 404 4.83 17.09 -1.80
C CYS A 404 4.16 18.40 -2.26
N LYS A 405 3.22 18.95 -1.48
CA LYS A 405 2.63 20.27 -1.76
C LYS A 405 3.69 21.38 -1.73
N SER A 406 4.59 21.34 -0.75
CA SER A 406 5.69 22.30 -0.59
C SER A 406 6.67 22.24 -1.77
N ASP A 407 6.72 21.10 -2.47
CA ASP A 407 7.50 20.88 -3.70
C ASP A 407 6.84 21.46 -4.96
N GLY A 408 5.64 22.00 -4.81
CA GLY A 408 4.78 22.32 -5.96
C GLY A 408 4.25 21.10 -6.70
N MET A 409 4.35 19.89 -6.12
CA MET A 409 3.75 18.68 -6.68
C MET A 409 2.32 18.47 -6.18
N SER A 410 1.46 17.91 -7.03
CA SER A 410 0.12 17.52 -6.62
C SER A 410 0.16 16.11 -6.03
N SER A 411 -0.04 16.04 -4.72
CA SER A 411 -0.19 14.80 -3.94
C SER A 411 -1.62 14.60 -3.43
N LYS A 412 -2.60 15.23 -4.09
CA LYS A 412 -4.00 15.11 -3.68
C LYS A 412 -4.53 13.74 -4.08
N VAL A 413 -5.07 13.02 -3.13
CA VAL A 413 -5.73 11.74 -3.34
C VAL A 413 -7.17 11.83 -2.82
N SER A 414 -8.11 11.28 -3.57
CA SER A 414 -9.52 11.24 -3.15
C SER A 414 -9.65 10.46 -1.84
N ILE A 415 -10.54 10.87 -0.94
CA ILE A 415 -10.86 10.02 0.22
C ILE A 415 -11.46 8.67 -0.19
N ARG A 416 -12.05 8.60 -1.41
CA ARG A 416 -12.66 7.40 -1.99
C ARG A 416 -11.69 6.50 -2.73
N GLU A 417 -10.45 6.94 -2.92
CA GLU A 417 -9.46 6.15 -3.66
C GLU A 417 -9.21 4.81 -2.93
N ASN A 418 -9.08 3.71 -3.67
CA ASN A 418 -8.88 2.34 -3.17
C ASN A 418 -9.89 1.96 -2.07
N SER A 419 -11.17 2.27 -2.29
CA SER A 419 -12.23 2.03 -1.30
C SER A 419 -13.51 1.53 -1.95
N PHE A 420 -14.47 1.10 -1.12
CA PHE A 420 -15.80 0.71 -1.58
C PHE A 420 -16.51 1.80 -2.42
N PHE A 421 -16.16 3.06 -2.21
CA PHE A 421 -16.81 4.21 -2.84
C PHE A 421 -16.05 4.77 -4.06
N GLU A 422 -14.98 4.11 -4.51
CA GLU A 422 -14.17 4.58 -5.63
C GLU A 422 -15.00 4.74 -6.92
N GLY A 423 -14.76 5.82 -7.68
CA GLY A 423 -15.47 6.09 -8.94
C GLY A 423 -16.94 6.52 -8.80
N LEU A 424 -17.56 6.40 -7.61
CA LEU A 424 -18.95 6.79 -7.38
C LEU A 424 -19.13 8.31 -7.45
N ARG A 425 -20.25 8.73 -8.04
CA ARG A 425 -20.53 10.13 -8.44
C ARG A 425 -21.51 10.88 -7.53
N ILE A 426 -21.98 10.28 -6.45
CA ILE A 426 -22.86 10.90 -5.45
C ILE A 426 -22.24 10.83 -4.03
N PRO A 427 -22.65 11.65 -3.07
CA PRO A 427 -22.11 11.64 -1.68
C PRO A 427 -22.18 10.27 -1.00
N LEU A 428 -21.18 9.95 -0.16
CA LEU A 428 -21.04 8.64 0.53
C LEU A 428 -22.35 8.19 1.20
N GLN A 429 -22.95 9.09 1.97
CA GLN A 429 -24.19 8.88 2.71
C GLN A 429 -25.35 8.48 1.78
N LYS A 430 -25.47 9.14 0.62
CA LYS A 430 -26.54 8.93 -0.35
C LYS A 430 -26.45 7.56 -1.02
N VAL A 431 -25.23 7.04 -1.22
CA VAL A 431 -25.02 5.67 -1.74
C VAL A 431 -25.70 4.64 -0.83
N LEU A 432 -25.51 4.77 0.49
CA LEU A 432 -26.04 3.83 1.49
C LEU A 432 -27.57 3.89 1.57
N TYR A 433 -28.16 5.08 1.48
CA TYR A 433 -29.62 5.23 1.41
C TYR A 433 -30.22 4.63 0.13
N ILE A 434 -29.56 4.79 -1.02
CA ILE A 434 -30.02 4.16 -2.28
C ILE A 434 -29.91 2.64 -2.18
N ALA A 435 -28.85 2.12 -1.56
CA ALA A 435 -28.72 0.68 -1.33
C ALA A 435 -29.87 0.12 -0.46
N ALA A 436 -30.21 0.78 0.64
CA ALA A 436 -31.34 0.36 1.48
C ALA A 436 -32.69 0.48 0.76
N ASP A 437 -32.93 1.57 0.02
CA ASP A 437 -34.16 1.71 -0.78
C ASP A 437 -34.29 0.62 -1.85
N TRP A 438 -33.18 0.24 -2.49
CA TRP A 438 -33.14 -0.82 -3.48
C TRP A 438 -33.49 -2.19 -2.89
N ILE A 439 -32.99 -2.48 -1.68
CA ILE A 439 -33.27 -3.73 -0.95
C ILE A 439 -34.73 -3.77 -0.48
N GLU A 440 -35.24 -2.68 0.11
CA GLU A 440 -36.58 -2.64 0.70
C GLU A 440 -37.70 -2.53 -0.34
N ASN A 441 -37.41 -1.90 -1.48
CA ASN A 441 -38.41 -1.58 -2.51
C ASN A 441 -38.03 -2.18 -3.87
N PRO A 442 -37.91 -3.52 -4.02
CA PRO A 442 -37.42 -4.16 -5.26
C PRO A 442 -38.34 -3.95 -6.48
N THR A 443 -39.57 -3.49 -6.26
CA THR A 443 -40.53 -3.17 -7.34
C THR A 443 -40.51 -1.70 -7.76
N LYS A 444 -39.80 -0.84 -7.01
CA LYS A 444 -39.69 0.59 -7.30
C LYS A 444 -38.87 0.80 -8.57
N THR A 445 -39.38 1.63 -9.47
CA THR A 445 -38.70 1.85 -10.76
C THR A 445 -37.48 2.76 -10.56
N ALA A 446 -36.48 2.64 -11.43
CA ALA A 446 -35.31 3.54 -11.40
C ALA A 446 -35.73 5.02 -11.50
N LYS A 447 -36.80 5.31 -12.24
CA LYS A 447 -37.39 6.65 -12.35
C LYS A 447 -37.95 7.16 -11.02
N ASP A 448 -38.68 6.31 -10.29
CA ASP A 448 -39.27 6.71 -8.99
C ASP A 448 -38.19 6.90 -7.93
N SER A 449 -37.16 6.03 -7.90
CA SER A 449 -36.00 6.21 -7.04
C SER A 449 -35.20 7.46 -7.43
N ALA A 450 -35.04 7.76 -8.71
CA ALA A 450 -34.36 8.97 -9.17
C ALA A 450 -35.09 10.25 -8.75
N ALA A 451 -36.42 10.25 -8.79
CA ALA A 451 -37.24 11.34 -8.27
C ALA A 451 -37.11 11.49 -6.75
N TYR A 452 -37.11 10.38 -6.00
CA TYR A 452 -36.97 10.37 -4.55
C TYR A 452 -35.60 10.89 -4.09
N PHE A 453 -34.52 10.49 -4.77
CA PHE A 453 -33.15 10.88 -4.44
C PHE A 453 -32.66 12.12 -5.17
N GLU A 454 -33.53 12.82 -5.91
CA GLU A 454 -33.17 14.03 -6.68
C GLU A 454 -31.91 13.83 -7.54
N THR A 455 -31.82 12.70 -8.24
CA THR A 455 -30.69 12.33 -9.10
C THR A 455 -31.17 11.88 -10.48
N SER A 456 -30.26 11.55 -11.38
CA SER A 456 -30.64 11.09 -12.72
C SER A 456 -31.07 9.62 -12.72
N GLU A 457 -32.06 9.28 -13.55
CA GLU A 457 -32.48 7.89 -13.76
C GLU A 457 -31.32 6.99 -14.17
N ASN A 458 -30.43 7.50 -15.05
CA ASN A 458 -29.22 6.78 -15.45
C ASN A 458 -28.31 6.46 -14.26
N THR A 459 -28.10 7.42 -13.35
CA THR A 459 -27.29 7.20 -12.14
C THR A 459 -27.92 6.13 -11.25
N ILE A 460 -29.24 6.14 -11.05
CA ILE A 460 -29.90 5.07 -10.29
C ILE A 460 -29.78 3.72 -11.00
N SER A 461 -29.95 3.67 -12.32
CA SER A 461 -29.77 2.46 -13.11
C SER A 461 -28.36 1.89 -12.97
N ASP A 462 -27.32 2.72 -13.08
CA ASP A 462 -25.92 2.31 -12.91
C ASP A 462 -25.69 1.70 -11.51
N TYR A 463 -26.29 2.28 -10.46
CA TYR A 463 -26.10 1.82 -9.08
C TYR A 463 -26.89 0.54 -8.82
N HIS A 464 -28.12 0.44 -9.34
CA HIS A 464 -28.90 -0.79 -9.28
C HIS A 464 -28.22 -1.93 -10.04
N GLU A 465 -27.51 -1.66 -11.13
CA GLU A 465 -26.69 -2.65 -11.84
C GLU A 465 -25.49 -3.06 -10.98
N TRP A 466 -24.74 -2.09 -10.44
CA TRP A 466 -23.63 -2.35 -9.54
C TRP A 466 -24.02 -3.16 -8.29
N PHE A 467 -25.18 -2.87 -7.69
CA PHE A 467 -25.71 -3.65 -6.56
C PHE A 467 -26.04 -5.09 -6.95
N ARG A 468 -26.64 -5.31 -8.13
CA ARG A 468 -26.90 -6.67 -8.64
C ARG A 468 -25.60 -7.44 -8.85
N ASP A 469 -24.58 -6.80 -9.43
CA ASP A 469 -23.27 -7.41 -9.65
C ASP A 469 -22.62 -7.82 -8.33
N MET A 470 -22.69 -6.97 -7.30
CA MET A 470 -22.21 -7.31 -5.97
C MET A 470 -23.00 -8.46 -5.33
N THR A 471 -24.33 -8.45 -5.44
CA THR A 471 -25.17 -9.55 -4.95
C THR A 471 -24.87 -10.85 -5.70
N GLN A 472 -24.63 -10.79 -7.01
CA GLN A 472 -24.24 -11.95 -7.81
C GLN A 472 -22.87 -12.49 -7.40
N GLN A 473 -21.86 -11.63 -7.22
CA GLN A 473 -20.53 -12.06 -6.79
C GLN A 473 -20.56 -12.69 -5.39
N TRP A 474 -21.29 -12.06 -4.46
CA TRP A 474 -21.54 -12.62 -3.13
C TRP A 474 -22.23 -13.98 -3.26
N TRP A 475 -23.26 -14.07 -4.10
CA TRP A 475 -23.97 -15.32 -4.35
C TRP A 475 -23.05 -16.41 -4.88
N GLU A 476 -22.25 -16.15 -5.91
CA GLU A 476 -21.34 -17.13 -6.50
C GLU A 476 -20.34 -17.65 -5.48
N ARG A 477 -19.81 -16.77 -4.63
CA ARG A 477 -18.88 -17.12 -3.55
C ARG A 477 -19.52 -17.94 -2.44
N GLU A 478 -20.61 -17.44 -1.88
CA GLU A 478 -21.18 -17.96 -0.64
C GLU A 478 -22.17 -19.10 -0.88
N ALA A 479 -22.91 -19.07 -2.00
CA ALA A 479 -23.99 -20.01 -2.30
C ALA A 479 -23.81 -20.83 -3.58
N GLY A 480 -23.21 -20.27 -4.64
CA GLY A 480 -23.03 -20.93 -5.93
C GLY A 480 -21.92 -21.97 -5.97
N MET A 481 -20.78 -21.70 -5.30
CA MET A 481 -19.62 -22.60 -5.23
C MET A 481 -19.48 -23.36 -3.91
N ASN A 482 -20.26 -22.98 -2.89
CA ASN A 482 -20.20 -23.61 -1.58
C ASN A 482 -20.96 -24.95 -1.58
N LYS A 483 -20.21 -26.06 -1.68
CA LYS A 483 -20.75 -27.43 -1.59
C LYS A 483 -21.42 -27.75 -0.25
N ASN A 484 -21.29 -26.88 0.76
CA ASN A 484 -21.87 -27.06 2.09
C ASN A 484 -23.19 -26.30 2.30
N ILE A 485 -23.66 -25.50 1.32
CA ILE A 485 -25.03 -24.97 1.41
C ILE A 485 -26.01 -26.12 1.18
N MET A 486 -26.55 -26.62 2.29
CA MET A 486 -27.65 -27.55 2.33
C MET A 486 -28.90 -26.80 2.80
N LEU A 487 -29.94 -26.79 1.96
CA LEU A 487 -31.28 -26.31 2.31
C LEU A 487 -32.14 -27.47 2.84
N GLY A 488 -32.96 -27.18 3.84
CA GLY A 488 -33.86 -28.14 4.46
C GLY A 488 -33.18 -28.98 5.56
N GLY A 489 -33.85 -30.07 5.92
CA GLY A 489 -33.52 -30.90 7.09
C GLY A 489 -34.73 -31.06 8.03
N PRO A 490 -34.63 -31.91 9.06
CA PRO A 490 -35.77 -32.24 9.91
C PRO A 490 -36.41 -30.99 10.54
N GLY A 491 -37.72 -30.82 10.34
CA GLY A 491 -38.49 -29.70 10.90
C GLY A 491 -38.35 -28.36 10.17
N THR A 492 -37.68 -28.33 9.02
CA THR A 492 -37.46 -27.10 8.23
C THR A 492 -38.37 -27.06 7.01
N ILE A 493 -38.92 -25.89 6.68
CA ILE A 493 -39.75 -25.67 5.49
C ILE A 493 -38.94 -24.91 4.46
N VAL A 494 -38.80 -25.49 3.26
CA VAL A 494 -38.22 -24.81 2.10
C VAL A 494 -39.35 -24.48 1.13
N GLU A 495 -39.54 -23.19 0.87
CA GLU A 495 -40.47 -22.70 -0.13
C GLU A 495 -39.79 -22.70 -1.48
N ILE A 496 -40.54 -23.08 -2.51
CA ILE A 496 -40.05 -23.18 -3.88
C ILE A 496 -40.96 -22.33 -4.75
N ASP A 497 -40.38 -21.49 -5.59
CA ASP A 497 -41.11 -20.68 -6.56
C ASP A 497 -40.41 -20.66 -7.92
N GLU A 498 -41.17 -20.38 -8.96
CA GLU A 498 -40.71 -20.36 -10.34
C GLU A 498 -40.98 -19.01 -10.99
N SER A 499 -39.97 -18.49 -11.68
CA SER A 499 -40.07 -17.23 -12.42
C SER A 499 -39.66 -17.41 -13.86
N ALA A 500 -40.59 -17.12 -14.77
CA ALA A 500 -40.36 -17.11 -16.21
C ALA A 500 -39.93 -15.71 -16.69
N MET A 501 -38.66 -15.58 -17.08
CA MET A 501 -38.06 -14.33 -17.55
C MET A 501 -37.95 -14.30 -19.07
N TYR A 502 -38.36 -13.21 -19.72
CA TYR A 502 -38.19 -13.03 -21.17
C TYR A 502 -37.78 -11.59 -21.50
N LYS A 503 -36.90 -11.43 -22.51
CA LYS A 503 -36.48 -10.10 -22.98
C LYS A 503 -37.35 -9.65 -24.15
N ALA A 504 -38.03 -8.51 -23.99
CA ALA A 504 -38.86 -7.96 -25.06
C ALA A 504 -38.04 -7.14 -26.07
N LYS A 505 -38.17 -7.44 -27.38
CA LYS A 505 -37.56 -6.61 -28.43
C LYS A 505 -38.25 -5.23 -28.45
N TYR A 506 -37.46 -4.17 -28.31
CA TYR A 506 -37.93 -2.77 -28.23
C TYR A 506 -38.91 -2.48 -27.07
N HIS A 507 -38.83 -3.21 -25.96
CA HIS A 507 -39.76 -3.07 -24.82
C HIS A 507 -41.25 -3.20 -25.21
N ARG A 508 -41.56 -3.90 -26.32
CA ARG A 508 -42.93 -4.10 -26.83
C ARG A 508 -43.23 -5.57 -27.16
N GLY A 509 -44.47 -5.99 -26.90
CA GLY A 509 -45.05 -7.28 -27.30
C GLY A 509 -45.21 -8.33 -26.19
N HIS A 510 -46.12 -9.29 -26.41
CA HIS A 510 -46.48 -10.36 -25.47
C HIS A 510 -45.49 -11.55 -25.44
N MET A 511 -45.46 -12.25 -24.30
CA MET A 511 -44.59 -13.36 -23.89
C MET A 511 -44.58 -14.60 -24.81
N LEU A 512 -45.65 -14.83 -25.58
CA LEU A 512 -46.07 -16.17 -26.06
C LEU A 512 -45.14 -16.90 -27.06
N ARG A 513 -44.06 -16.30 -27.58
CA ARG A 513 -43.21 -16.92 -28.63
C ARG A 513 -41.70 -16.65 -28.49
N ARG A 514 -41.24 -16.14 -27.35
CA ARG A 514 -39.84 -15.74 -27.17
C ARG A 514 -39.06 -16.79 -26.37
N PRO A 515 -37.73 -16.87 -26.55
CA PRO A 515 -36.87 -17.64 -25.65
C PRO A 515 -37.07 -17.13 -24.23
N THR A 516 -37.53 -18.02 -23.35
CA THR A 516 -37.83 -17.74 -21.96
C THR A 516 -36.80 -18.44 -21.10
N ILE A 517 -36.18 -17.71 -20.20
CA ILE A 517 -35.29 -18.26 -19.16
C ILE A 517 -36.18 -18.57 -17.97
N TRP A 518 -36.13 -19.80 -17.48
CA TRP A 518 -36.80 -20.16 -16.24
C TRP A 518 -35.81 -20.09 -15.09
N ILE A 519 -36.23 -19.45 -14.00
CA ILE A 519 -35.48 -19.36 -12.76
C ILE A 519 -36.28 -20.09 -11.71
N PHE A 520 -35.64 -21.07 -11.07
CA PHE A 520 -36.17 -21.84 -9.97
C PHE A 520 -35.55 -21.32 -8.67
N GLY A 521 -36.36 -20.74 -7.79
CA GLY A 521 -35.94 -20.18 -6.51
C GLY A 521 -36.37 -21.06 -5.34
N MET A 522 -35.50 -21.18 -4.33
CA MET A 522 -35.75 -21.90 -3.09
C MET A 522 -35.41 -20.99 -1.91
N LEU A 523 -36.25 -20.95 -0.89
CA LEU A 523 -36.04 -20.17 0.33
C LEU A 523 -36.33 -21.03 1.57
N GLU A 524 -35.33 -21.19 2.43
CA GLU A 524 -35.50 -21.84 3.72
C GLU A 524 -36.15 -20.87 4.71
N ARG A 525 -37.36 -21.22 5.17
CA ARG A 525 -38.17 -20.33 6.01
C ARG A 525 -37.48 -20.06 7.34
N GLY A 526 -37.29 -18.78 7.63
CA GLY A 526 -36.78 -18.30 8.93
C GLY A 526 -35.26 -18.35 9.09
N THR A 527 -34.51 -18.82 8.09
CA THR A 527 -33.03 -18.87 8.16
C THR A 527 -32.34 -17.93 7.18
N GLY A 528 -33.08 -17.37 6.21
CA GLY A 528 -32.53 -16.48 5.18
C GLY A 528 -31.69 -17.19 4.12
N LYS A 529 -31.52 -18.52 4.20
CA LYS A 529 -30.82 -19.28 3.15
C LYS A 529 -31.72 -19.38 1.91
N ALA A 530 -31.14 -19.09 0.76
CA ALA A 530 -31.82 -19.23 -0.52
C ALA A 530 -30.94 -19.96 -1.53
N ALA A 531 -31.57 -20.57 -2.54
CA ALA A 531 -30.92 -21.10 -3.75
C ALA A 531 -31.69 -20.64 -4.99
N MET A 532 -31.00 -20.40 -6.11
CA MET A 532 -31.59 -20.01 -7.39
C MET A 532 -30.87 -20.74 -8.51
N PHE A 533 -31.64 -21.33 -9.43
CA PHE A 533 -31.11 -22.13 -10.53
C PHE A 533 -31.78 -21.73 -11.84
N VAL A 534 -30.98 -21.58 -12.90
CA VAL A 534 -31.51 -21.38 -14.25
C VAL A 534 -31.84 -22.75 -14.85
N THR A 535 -33.07 -22.94 -15.32
CA THR A 535 -33.53 -24.19 -15.93
C THR A 535 -33.88 -24.00 -17.40
N TRP A 536 -33.55 -25.00 -18.22
CA TRP A 536 -33.92 -25.09 -19.63
C TRP A 536 -34.31 -26.55 -19.96
N PRO A 537 -35.48 -26.83 -20.57
CA PRO A 537 -36.59 -25.94 -20.94
C PRO A 537 -37.63 -25.77 -19.81
N ALA A 538 -38.76 -25.09 -20.10
CA ALA A 538 -39.82 -24.79 -19.13
C ALA A 538 -40.27 -26.03 -18.32
N PRO A 539 -40.18 -26.01 -16.97
CA PRO A 539 -40.67 -27.11 -16.16
C PRO A 539 -42.20 -27.22 -16.33
N GLN A 540 -42.68 -28.36 -16.82
CA GLN A 540 -44.10 -28.69 -16.63
C GLN A 540 -44.33 -28.93 -15.14
N THR A 541 -45.52 -28.68 -14.59
CA THR A 541 -45.82 -28.84 -13.15
C THR A 541 -45.52 -30.24 -12.58
N TYR A 542 -45.33 -31.26 -13.44
CA TYR A 542 -44.91 -32.62 -13.07
C TYR A 542 -43.38 -32.82 -13.09
N GLU A 543 -42.62 -31.90 -13.68
CA GLU A 543 -41.16 -31.94 -13.87
C GLU A 543 -40.39 -31.19 -12.78
N MET A 544 -41.04 -30.42 -11.88
CA MET A 544 -40.37 -29.79 -10.72
C MET A 544 -39.69 -30.79 -9.78
N LYS A 545 -40.12 -32.05 -9.79
CA LYS A 545 -39.46 -33.12 -9.05
C LYS A 545 -38.03 -33.33 -9.54
N GLN A 546 -37.76 -33.22 -10.83
CA GLN A 546 -36.47 -33.56 -11.39
C GLN A 546 -35.36 -32.60 -10.93
N PRO A 547 -35.51 -31.25 -11.00
CA PRO A 547 -34.53 -30.33 -10.42
C PRO A 547 -34.35 -30.52 -8.92
N VAL A 548 -35.43 -30.77 -8.17
CA VAL A 548 -35.39 -31.03 -6.72
C VAL A 548 -34.65 -32.34 -6.42
N GLU A 549 -34.88 -33.40 -7.18
CA GLU A 549 -34.20 -34.69 -7.07
C GLU A 549 -32.72 -34.61 -7.47
N GLU A 550 -32.38 -33.86 -8.53
CA GLU A 550 -31.00 -33.59 -8.94
C GLU A 550 -30.24 -32.84 -7.83
N LEU A 551 -30.86 -31.82 -7.24
CA LEU A 551 -30.29 -31.09 -6.11
C LEU A 551 -30.15 -31.94 -4.85
N ALA A 552 -31.08 -32.87 -4.61
CA ALA A 552 -30.98 -33.84 -3.52
C ALA A 552 -29.83 -34.83 -3.74
N GLN A 553 -29.62 -35.29 -4.99
CA GLN A 553 -28.48 -36.14 -5.36
C GLN A 553 -27.14 -35.42 -5.25
N GLU A 554 -27.11 -34.12 -5.52
CA GLU A 554 -25.94 -33.26 -5.30
C GLU A 554 -25.69 -32.92 -3.83
N GLY A 555 -26.56 -33.36 -2.90
CA GLY A 555 -26.45 -33.08 -1.47
C GLY A 555 -26.79 -31.64 -1.09
N LYS A 556 -27.44 -30.88 -1.98
CA LYS A 556 -27.80 -29.47 -1.78
C LYS A 556 -29.12 -29.28 -1.05
N ILE A 557 -29.99 -30.28 -1.04
CA ILE A 557 -31.28 -30.22 -0.32
C ILE A 557 -31.60 -31.56 0.38
N THR A 558 -32.31 -31.50 1.51
CA THR A 558 -32.91 -32.70 2.14
C THR A 558 -34.43 -32.63 2.05
N VAL A 559 -35.07 -33.65 1.47
CA VAL A 559 -36.52 -33.68 1.23
C VAL A 559 -37.15 -34.87 1.96
N GLU A 560 -37.91 -34.60 3.03
CA GLU A 560 -38.71 -35.61 3.73
C GLU A 560 -40.16 -35.67 3.20
N GLN A 561 -40.74 -34.52 2.84
CA GLN A 561 -42.08 -34.39 2.29
C GLN A 561 -42.12 -33.27 1.23
N PHE A 562 -42.78 -33.52 0.10
CA PHE A 562 -42.96 -32.56 -0.99
C PHE A 562 -44.46 -32.34 -1.25
N SER A 563 -44.93 -31.11 -1.08
CA SER A 563 -46.32 -30.72 -1.32
C SER A 563 -46.40 -29.56 -2.31
N LEU A 564 -47.17 -29.73 -3.37
CA LEU A 564 -47.47 -28.67 -4.34
C LEU A 564 -48.73 -27.94 -3.88
N SER A 565 -48.62 -26.65 -3.59
CA SER A 565 -49.78 -25.76 -3.49
C SER A 565 -50.06 -25.15 -4.86
N GLN A 566 -51.22 -25.44 -5.46
CA GLN A 566 -51.68 -24.68 -6.63
C GLN A 566 -52.05 -23.26 -6.19
N ARG A 567 -51.46 -22.25 -6.85
CA ARG A 567 -51.92 -20.85 -6.80
C ARG A 567 -52.87 -20.57 -7.96
#